data_AF-A0A848XND4-F1
#
_entry.id   AF-A0A848XND4-F1
#
_cell.length_a   1.000
_cell.length_b   1.000
_cell.length_c   1.000
_cell.angle_alpha   90.00
_cell.angle_beta   90.00
_cell.angle_gamma   90.00
#
_symmetry.space_group_name_H-M   'P 1'
#
loop_
_entity.id
_entity.type
_entity.pdbx_description
1 polymer ?
#
loop_
_entity_poly.entity_id
_entity_poly.type
_entity_poly.pdbx_seq_one_letter_code
_entity_poly.pdbx_strand_id
1 'polypeptide(L)'
;MLRKTGVWMLLVGAVAACTDAGPSEPDDSIGLQAHIYISAALDIMEFNSVRRYEIDWTAFREETFVEAAGVMTIPETYPVIVSALDRIGDGHSFFQEPVSSAPPAAGEAPSAALVDDIGYLDVPAFSGGGEDGDSLALLYHGLIEGVDTMVAQTCRWVVDLRGNTGGNMWPMIAGVGPILGEDTVGFFVDPDSIFRSWSYVEGE
;
A
#
# COMPACT_ATOMS: atom_id res chain seq x y z
N MET A 1 -68.97 -14.39 -71.98
CA MET A 1 -68.37 -15.01 -70.77
C MET A 1 -66.87 -14.86 -70.86
N LEU A 2 -66.28 -14.17 -69.88
CA LEU A 2 -64.97 -13.54 -69.92
C LEU A 2 -63.81 -14.53 -69.70
N ARG A 3 -62.75 -14.40 -70.50
CA ARG A 3 -61.40 -14.88 -70.18
C ARG A 3 -60.74 -13.90 -69.21
N LYS A 4 -60.11 -14.41 -68.15
CA LYS A 4 -59.03 -13.71 -67.43
C LYS A 4 -57.93 -14.72 -67.07
N THR A 5 -56.84 -14.66 -67.82
CA THR A 5 -55.53 -15.21 -67.46
C THR A 5 -54.90 -14.26 -66.43
N GLY A 6 -54.69 -14.73 -65.21
CA GLY A 6 -53.95 -14.00 -64.18
C GLY A 6 -52.46 -14.30 -64.26
N VAL A 7 -51.65 -13.27 -64.49
CA VAL A 7 -50.19 -13.32 -64.38
C VAL A 7 -49.85 -13.07 -62.92
N TRP A 8 -49.11 -13.97 -62.28
CA TRP A 8 -48.54 -13.76 -60.95
C TRP A 8 -47.14 -13.18 -61.12
N MET A 9 -46.95 -11.93 -60.70
CA MET A 9 -45.66 -11.26 -60.68
C MET A 9 -45.15 -11.27 -59.22
N LEU A 10 -44.12 -12.06 -58.96
CA LEU A 10 -43.40 -12.07 -57.68
C LEU A 10 -42.45 -10.87 -57.67
N LEU A 11 -42.70 -9.90 -56.79
CA LEU A 11 -41.82 -8.77 -56.53
C LEU A 11 -40.94 -9.12 -55.31
N VAL A 12 -39.67 -9.43 -55.54
CA VAL A 12 -38.66 -9.55 -54.49
C VAL A 12 -38.00 -8.18 -54.35
N GLY A 13 -38.38 -7.45 -53.30
CA GLY A 13 -37.68 -6.22 -52.90
C GLY A 13 -36.50 -6.57 -52.00
N ALA A 14 -35.27 -6.39 -52.50
CA ALA A 14 -34.08 -6.44 -51.67
C ALA A 14 -33.94 -5.11 -50.92
N VAL A 15 -34.20 -5.11 -49.61
CA VAL A 15 -33.86 -4.01 -48.72
C VAL A 15 -32.41 -4.22 -48.29
N ALA A 16 -31.49 -3.45 -48.86
CA ALA A 16 -30.13 -3.37 -48.34
C ALA A 16 -30.16 -2.53 -47.05
N ALA A 17 -30.24 -3.20 -45.90
CA ALA A 17 -29.99 -2.56 -44.62
C ALA A 17 -28.46 -2.45 -44.44
N CYS A 18 -27.92 -1.26 -44.69
CA CYS A 18 -26.60 -0.91 -44.19
C CYS A 18 -26.71 -0.77 -42.67
N THR A 19 -26.33 -1.80 -41.94
CA THR A 19 -26.07 -1.67 -40.50
C THR A 19 -24.72 -0.98 -40.35
N ASP A 20 -24.72 0.34 -40.15
CA ASP A 20 -23.62 0.98 -39.43
C ASP A 20 -23.64 0.39 -38.03
N ALA A 21 -22.78 -0.60 -37.79
CA ALA A 21 -22.41 -0.97 -36.45
C ALA A 21 -21.64 0.22 -35.88
N GLY A 22 -22.36 1.13 -35.23
CA GLY A 22 -21.74 2.09 -34.31
C GLY A 22 -20.88 1.33 -33.28
N PRO A 23 -19.91 2.01 -32.64
CA PRO A 23 -19.12 1.38 -31.59
C PRO A 23 -20.08 0.74 -30.59
N SER A 24 -19.81 -0.52 -30.22
CA SER A 24 -20.57 -1.21 -29.17
C SER A 24 -20.59 -0.34 -27.92
N GLU A 25 -21.79 -0.02 -27.41
CA GLU A 25 -21.96 0.61 -26.11
C GLU A 25 -21.11 -0.17 -25.09
N PRO A 26 -20.37 0.54 -24.21
CA PRO A 26 -19.51 -0.13 -23.25
C PRO A 26 -20.36 -1.01 -22.33
N ASP A 27 -19.84 -2.19 -21.97
CA ASP A 27 -20.54 -3.14 -21.13
C ASP A 27 -20.75 -2.56 -19.72
N ASP A 28 -22.01 -2.25 -19.38
CA ASP A 28 -22.40 -1.69 -18.08
C ASP A 28 -21.91 -2.55 -16.89
N SER A 29 -21.72 -3.86 -17.09
CA SER A 29 -21.21 -4.75 -16.04
C SER A 29 -19.72 -4.52 -15.74
N ILE A 30 -18.95 -4.02 -16.71
CA ILE A 30 -17.55 -3.65 -16.53
C ILE A 30 -17.48 -2.34 -15.74
N GLY A 31 -18.24 -1.32 -16.15
CA GLY A 31 -18.35 -0.05 -15.41
C GLY A 31 -18.81 -0.25 -13.96
N LEU A 32 -19.73 -1.18 -13.72
CA LEU A 32 -20.16 -1.55 -12.36
C LEU A 32 -19.00 -2.11 -11.52
N GLN A 33 -18.11 -2.92 -12.09
CA GLN A 33 -16.96 -3.46 -11.35
C GLN A 33 -15.96 -2.37 -10.97
N ALA A 34 -15.71 -1.40 -11.85
CA ALA A 34 -14.86 -0.26 -11.52
C ALA A 34 -15.45 0.60 -10.40
N HIS A 35 -16.76 0.87 -10.44
CA HIS A 35 -17.47 1.57 -9.38
C HIS A 35 -17.38 0.85 -8.03
N ILE A 36 -17.59 -0.47 -8.02
CA ILE A 36 -17.44 -1.31 -6.81
C ILE A 36 -16.01 -1.24 -6.27
N TYR A 37 -15.01 -1.26 -7.15
CA TYR A 37 -13.61 -1.23 -6.74
C TYR A 37 -13.25 0.11 -6.05
N ILE A 38 -13.64 1.25 -6.63
CA ILE A 38 -13.48 2.57 -6.01
C ILE A 38 -14.23 2.64 -4.69
N SER A 39 -15.47 2.15 -4.65
CA SER A 39 -16.30 2.15 -3.43
C SER A 39 -15.64 1.38 -2.29
N ALA A 40 -15.10 0.19 -2.58
CA ALA A 40 -14.41 -0.64 -1.59
C ALA A 40 -13.13 0.04 -1.07
N ALA A 41 -12.37 0.72 -1.94
CA ALA A 41 -11.22 1.50 -1.52
C ALA A 41 -11.64 2.66 -0.58
N LEU A 42 -12.70 3.38 -0.93
CA LEU A 42 -13.25 4.46 -0.10
C LEU A 42 -13.80 3.94 1.25
N ASP A 43 -14.41 2.75 1.29
CA ASP A 43 -14.84 2.10 2.53
C ASP A 43 -13.65 1.84 3.47
N ILE A 44 -12.52 1.35 2.91
CA ILE A 44 -11.30 1.10 3.66
C ILE A 44 -10.73 2.42 4.20
N MET A 45 -10.68 3.46 3.37
CA MET A 45 -10.21 4.79 3.78
C MET A 45 -11.07 5.36 4.91
N GLU A 46 -12.39 5.31 4.74
CA GLU A 46 -13.37 5.83 5.70
C GLU A 46 -13.28 5.12 7.05
N PHE A 47 -13.13 3.80 7.02
CA PHE A 47 -13.05 3.02 8.25
C PHE A 47 -11.71 3.17 8.96
N ASN A 48 -10.59 3.22 8.22
CA ASN A 48 -9.26 3.06 8.81
C ASN A 48 -8.45 4.36 8.93
N SER A 49 -8.75 5.40 8.15
CA SER A 49 -7.92 6.62 8.13
C SER A 49 -7.79 7.22 9.52
N VAL A 50 -6.58 7.68 9.87
CA VAL A 50 -6.36 8.41 11.12
C VAL A 50 -7.13 9.73 11.17
N ARG A 51 -7.50 10.26 9.99
CA ARG A 51 -8.27 11.49 9.83
C ARG A 51 -9.77 11.24 9.64
N ARG A 52 -10.27 10.02 9.89
CA ARG A 52 -11.68 9.65 9.59
C ARG A 52 -12.74 10.53 10.23
N TYR A 53 -12.46 11.18 11.35
CA TYR A 53 -13.39 12.10 12.01
C TYR A 53 -13.27 13.56 11.53
N GLU A 54 -12.27 13.88 10.71
CA GLU A 54 -12.02 15.21 10.15
C GLU A 54 -12.55 15.36 8.72
N ILE A 55 -12.96 14.26 8.09
CA ILE A 55 -13.37 14.19 6.69
C ILE A 55 -14.89 14.12 6.59
N ASP A 56 -15.49 14.97 5.76
CA ASP A 56 -16.87 14.78 5.30
C ASP A 56 -16.89 13.68 4.23
N TRP A 57 -17.12 12.45 4.66
CA TRP A 57 -17.09 11.28 3.78
C TRP A 57 -18.17 11.28 2.70
N THR A 58 -19.28 11.98 2.93
CA THR A 58 -20.32 12.10 1.90
C THR A 58 -19.79 12.96 0.75
N ALA A 59 -19.31 14.17 1.05
CA ALA A 59 -18.72 15.05 0.06
C ALA A 59 -17.48 14.44 -0.61
N PHE A 60 -16.61 13.79 0.19
CA PHE A 60 -15.39 13.15 -0.31
C PHE A 60 -15.68 12.05 -1.34
N ARG A 61 -16.70 11.22 -1.09
CA ARG A 61 -17.15 10.19 -2.04
C ARG A 61 -17.72 10.80 -3.30
N GLU A 62 -18.59 11.81 -3.18
CA GLU A 62 -19.17 12.51 -4.33
C GLU A 62 -18.08 13.09 -5.23
N GLU A 63 -17.11 13.82 -4.66
CA GLU A 63 -15.98 14.38 -5.40
C GLU A 63 -15.14 13.29 -6.09
N THR A 64 -14.90 12.17 -5.41
CA THR A 64 -14.16 11.04 -5.99
C THR A 64 -14.89 10.41 -7.16
N PHE A 65 -16.22 10.30 -7.11
CA PHE A 65 -16.99 9.78 -8.26
C PHE A 65 -17.17 10.79 -9.39
N VAL A 66 -17.08 12.09 -9.12
CA VAL A 66 -16.94 13.11 -10.17
C VAL A 66 -15.62 12.93 -10.92
N GLU A 67 -14.52 12.68 -10.20
CA GLU A 67 -13.21 12.37 -10.79
C GLU A 67 -13.22 11.04 -11.57
N ALA A 68 -13.95 10.04 -11.09
CA ALA A 68 -14.08 8.73 -11.72
C ALA A 68 -15.01 8.70 -12.96
N ALA A 69 -15.50 9.84 -13.45
CA ALA A 69 -16.45 9.87 -14.56
C ALA A 69 -15.86 9.21 -15.82
N GLY A 70 -16.53 8.16 -16.30
CA GLY A 70 -16.11 7.40 -17.49
C GLY A 70 -15.04 6.34 -17.24
N VAL A 71 -14.63 6.11 -15.98
CA VAL A 71 -13.78 4.98 -15.60
C VAL A 71 -14.58 3.69 -15.71
N MET A 72 -14.14 2.77 -16.57
CA MET A 72 -14.89 1.53 -16.85
C MET A 72 -14.18 0.29 -16.32
N THR A 73 -12.87 0.28 -16.27
CA THR A 73 -12.08 -0.91 -15.90
C THR A 73 -11.38 -0.74 -14.55
N ILE A 74 -11.07 -1.85 -13.88
CA ILE A 74 -10.36 -1.82 -12.59
C ILE A 74 -9.02 -1.06 -12.68
N PRO A 75 -8.14 -1.27 -13.68
CA PRO A 75 -6.88 -0.51 -13.75
C PRO A 75 -7.07 1.00 -13.91
N GLU A 76 -8.15 1.44 -14.58
CA GLU A 76 -8.48 2.87 -14.71
C GLU A 76 -8.89 3.50 -13.38
N THR A 77 -9.26 2.71 -12.37
CA THR A 77 -9.58 3.21 -11.02
C THR A 77 -8.34 3.61 -10.20
N TYR A 78 -7.17 3.08 -10.52
CA TYR A 78 -5.96 3.26 -9.70
C TYR A 78 -5.55 4.73 -9.53
N PRO A 79 -5.45 5.56 -10.59
CA PRO A 79 -5.12 6.98 -10.42
C PRO A 79 -6.18 7.73 -9.59
N VAL A 80 -7.46 7.35 -9.67
CA VAL A 80 -8.53 7.94 -8.84
C VAL A 80 -8.35 7.58 -7.37
N ILE A 81 -8.00 6.33 -7.07
CA ILE A 81 -7.72 5.87 -5.70
C ILE A 81 -6.49 6.58 -5.13
N VAL A 82 -5.42 6.72 -5.93
CA VAL A 82 -4.21 7.46 -5.53
C VAL A 82 -4.56 8.92 -5.21
N SER A 83 -5.30 9.60 -6.09
CA SER A 83 -5.78 10.97 -5.87
C SER A 83 -6.64 11.10 -4.61
N ALA A 84 -7.53 10.13 -4.34
CA ALA A 84 -8.30 10.10 -3.11
C ALA A 84 -7.39 9.97 -1.87
N LEU A 85 -6.41 9.07 -1.88
CA LEU A 85 -5.45 8.93 -0.77
C LEU A 85 -4.64 10.22 -0.55
N ASP A 86 -4.20 10.89 -1.61
CA ASP A 86 -3.50 12.18 -1.50
C ASP A 86 -4.40 13.24 -0.83
N ARG A 87 -5.70 13.26 -1.17
CA ARG A 87 -6.70 14.18 -0.58
C ARG A 87 -7.01 13.89 0.89
N ILE A 88 -6.77 12.67 1.39
CA ILE A 88 -6.82 12.39 2.84
C ILE A 88 -5.79 13.27 3.56
N GLY A 89 -4.64 13.56 2.94
CA GLY A 89 -3.66 14.51 3.46
C GLY A 89 -2.92 14.01 4.71
N ASP A 90 -2.82 12.70 4.91
CA ASP A 90 -2.03 12.10 6.01
C ASP A 90 -0.54 11.88 5.64
N GLY A 91 -0.20 11.99 4.35
CA GLY A 91 1.17 11.90 3.83
C GLY A 91 1.82 10.51 3.89
N HIS A 92 1.11 9.50 4.40
CA HIS A 92 1.63 8.15 4.62
C HIS A 92 0.75 7.03 4.05
N SER A 93 -0.47 7.34 3.61
CA SER A 93 -1.31 6.39 2.88
C SER A 93 -0.94 6.34 1.40
N PHE A 94 -0.83 5.15 0.83
CA PHE A 94 -0.53 4.94 -0.59
C PHE A 94 -1.24 3.70 -1.14
N PHE A 95 -1.38 3.63 -2.46
CA PHE A 95 -1.95 2.49 -3.16
C PHE A 95 -0.85 1.71 -3.87
N GLN A 96 -0.83 0.39 -3.68
CA GLN A 96 0.08 -0.50 -4.40
C GLN A 96 -0.68 -1.24 -5.49
N GLU A 97 -0.35 -0.97 -6.75
CA GLU A 97 -0.99 -1.64 -7.88
C GLU A 97 -0.65 -3.14 -7.94
N PRO A 98 -1.61 -4.02 -8.32
CA PRO A 98 -1.40 -5.47 -8.33
C PRO A 98 -0.28 -5.98 -9.25
N VAL A 99 0.15 -5.20 -10.24
CA VAL A 99 1.18 -5.58 -11.23
C VAL A 99 2.59 -5.12 -10.85
N SER A 100 2.74 -4.42 -9.72
CA SER A 100 3.98 -3.76 -9.28
C SER A 100 4.58 -4.37 -8.01
N SER A 101 4.49 -5.69 -7.82
CA SER A 101 5.26 -6.39 -6.78
C SER A 101 6.53 -7.00 -7.36
N ALA A 102 7.46 -6.14 -7.81
CA ALA A 102 8.85 -6.58 -7.81
C ALA A 102 9.20 -6.97 -6.35
N PRO A 103 9.88 -8.10 -6.12
CA PRO A 103 10.35 -8.40 -4.77
C PRO A 103 11.16 -7.20 -4.28
N PRO A 104 11.00 -6.79 -3.00
CA PRO A 104 11.81 -5.71 -2.46
C PRO A 104 13.27 -6.02 -2.75
N ALA A 105 14.04 -5.00 -3.16
CA ALA A 105 15.48 -5.17 -3.31
C ALA A 105 16.05 -5.73 -2.00
N ALA A 106 17.04 -6.61 -2.08
CA ALA A 106 17.73 -7.08 -0.90
C ALA A 106 18.22 -5.84 -0.11
N GLY A 107 17.75 -5.71 1.13
CA GLY A 107 18.12 -4.58 1.98
C GLY A 107 19.63 -4.52 2.19
N GLU A 108 20.14 -3.32 2.47
CA GLU A 108 21.53 -3.17 2.89
C GLU A 108 21.74 -3.91 4.22
N ALA A 109 22.89 -4.58 4.36
CA ALA A 109 23.19 -5.31 5.58
C ALA A 109 23.60 -4.32 6.69
N PRO A 110 23.13 -4.48 7.94
CA PRO A 110 23.56 -3.63 9.03
C PRO A 110 25.05 -3.76 9.31
N SER A 111 25.63 -2.74 9.93
CA SER A 111 27.04 -2.74 10.31
C SER A 111 27.26 -2.03 11.64
N ALA A 112 28.34 -2.41 12.33
CA ALA A 112 28.77 -1.75 13.55
C ALA A 112 30.28 -1.49 13.55
N ALA A 113 30.69 -0.42 14.22
CA ALA A 113 32.09 -0.05 14.40
C ALA A 113 32.31 0.66 15.74
N LEU A 114 33.55 0.65 16.21
CA LEU A 114 33.98 1.51 17.31
C LEU A 114 34.66 2.76 16.73
N VAL A 115 34.17 3.94 17.09
CA VAL A 115 34.71 5.24 16.67
C VAL A 115 34.95 6.09 17.92
N ASP A 116 36.22 6.36 18.24
CA ASP A 116 36.62 7.19 19.39
C ASP A 116 35.92 6.80 20.72
N ASP A 117 35.93 5.50 21.06
CA ASP A 117 35.27 4.91 22.25
C ASP A 117 33.74 5.11 22.28
N ILE A 118 33.12 5.24 21.10
CA ILE A 118 31.68 5.29 20.88
C ILE A 118 31.31 4.18 19.90
N GLY A 119 30.35 3.33 20.27
CA GLY A 119 29.78 2.35 19.36
C GLY A 119 28.96 3.07 18.29
N TYR A 120 29.17 2.72 17.04
CA TYR A 120 28.40 3.21 15.92
C TYR A 120 27.65 2.04 15.31
N LEU A 121 26.33 2.15 15.21
CA LEU A 121 25.47 1.13 14.61
C LEU A 121 24.68 1.73 13.45
N ASP A 122 24.82 1.17 12.27
CA ASP A 122 23.99 1.48 11.12
C ASP A 122 22.76 0.57 11.10
N VAL A 123 21.57 1.17 10.92
CA VAL A 123 20.29 0.46 10.91
C VAL A 123 19.56 0.77 9.61
N PRO A 124 19.79 0.03 8.52
CA PRO A 124 19.17 0.26 7.22
C PRO A 124 17.69 -0.18 7.17
N ALA A 125 17.02 0.16 6.07
CA ALA A 125 15.66 -0.29 5.80
C ALA A 125 15.58 -1.82 5.67
N PHE A 126 14.47 -2.41 6.12
CA PHE A 126 14.25 -3.85 6.09
C PHE A 126 12.78 -4.17 5.85
N SER A 127 12.48 -5.08 4.94
CA SER A 127 11.09 -5.47 4.61
C SER A 127 10.81 -6.96 4.81
N GLY A 128 11.79 -7.73 5.29
CA GLY A 128 11.62 -9.15 5.59
C GLY A 128 10.78 -9.40 6.86
N GLY A 129 10.57 -10.66 7.18
CA GLY A 129 9.85 -11.10 8.39
C GLY A 129 10.06 -12.59 8.62
N GLY A 130 9.48 -13.13 9.69
CA GLY A 130 9.73 -14.52 10.10
C GLY A 130 11.22 -14.76 10.34
N GLU A 131 11.77 -15.87 9.82
CA GLU A 131 13.16 -16.27 10.01
C GLU A 131 14.18 -15.21 9.55
N ASP A 132 13.88 -14.45 8.49
CA ASP A 132 14.74 -13.35 8.04
C ASP A 132 14.80 -12.22 9.08
N GLY A 133 13.66 -11.95 9.75
CA GLY A 133 13.58 -10.96 10.82
C GLY A 133 14.34 -11.41 12.06
N ASP A 134 14.16 -12.67 12.47
CA ASP A 134 14.88 -13.25 13.61
C ASP A 134 16.39 -13.24 13.37
N SER A 135 16.81 -13.59 12.16
CA SER A 135 18.21 -13.54 11.74
C SER A 135 18.79 -12.12 11.77
N LEU A 136 17.99 -11.12 11.39
CA LEU A 136 18.40 -9.72 11.47
C LEU A 136 18.60 -9.27 12.93
N ALA A 137 17.67 -9.61 13.83
CA ALA A 137 17.77 -9.27 15.24
C ALA A 137 19.04 -9.88 15.88
N LEU A 138 19.30 -11.17 15.62
CA LEU A 138 20.51 -11.86 16.10
C LEU A 138 21.80 -11.27 15.51
N LEU A 139 21.77 -10.85 14.24
CA LEU A 139 22.90 -10.17 13.62
C LEU A 139 23.23 -8.87 14.35
N TYR A 140 22.22 -8.05 14.68
CA TYR A 140 22.43 -6.83 15.47
C TYR A 140 23.01 -7.12 16.85
N HIS A 141 22.50 -8.13 17.57
CA HIS A 141 23.04 -8.52 18.87
C HIS A 141 24.53 -8.88 18.78
N GLY A 142 24.91 -9.69 17.78
CA GLY A 142 26.31 -10.06 17.57
C GLY A 142 27.22 -8.88 17.17
N LEU A 143 26.70 -7.94 16.38
CA LEU A 143 27.42 -6.71 16.04
C LEU A 143 27.65 -5.82 17.27
N ILE A 144 26.63 -5.69 18.13
CA ILE A 144 26.70 -4.91 19.37
C ILE A 144 27.69 -5.55 20.35
N GLU A 145 27.57 -6.85 20.60
CA GLU A 145 28.50 -7.61 21.45
C GLU A 145 29.94 -7.49 20.93
N GLY A 146 30.11 -7.55 19.61
CA GLY A 146 31.40 -7.40 18.95
C GLY A 146 32.08 -6.07 19.28
N VAL A 147 31.34 -4.95 19.30
CA VAL A 147 31.86 -3.62 19.66
C VAL A 147 32.03 -3.46 21.17
N ASP A 148 31.08 -3.96 21.97
CA ASP A 148 31.10 -3.85 23.44
C ASP A 148 32.30 -4.56 24.06
N THR A 149 32.81 -5.61 23.41
CA THR A 149 34.01 -6.33 23.86
C THR A 149 35.34 -5.68 23.46
N MET A 150 35.33 -4.66 22.57
CA MET A 150 36.55 -3.98 22.11
C MET A 150 37.11 -2.97 23.10
N VAL A 151 36.27 -2.46 24.00
CA VAL A 151 36.66 -1.50 25.03
C VAL A 151 36.10 -1.97 26.36
N ALA A 152 36.86 -1.81 27.45
CA ALA A 152 36.33 -2.04 28.78
C ALA A 152 35.27 -0.96 29.07
N GLN A 153 34.01 -1.22 28.67
CA GLN A 153 32.80 -0.41 28.86
C GLN A 153 32.54 0.67 27.79
N THR A 154 32.14 0.26 26.58
CA THR A 154 31.44 1.18 25.65
C THR A 154 30.02 1.43 26.17
N CYS A 155 29.81 2.54 26.89
CA CYS A 155 28.46 2.94 27.36
C CYS A 155 27.79 3.98 26.46
N ARG A 156 28.31 4.20 25.25
CA ARG A 156 27.91 5.29 24.36
C ARG A 156 27.73 4.75 22.96
N TRP A 157 26.56 5.00 22.40
CA TRP A 157 26.18 4.53 21.08
C TRP A 157 25.64 5.67 20.23
N VAL A 158 26.02 5.68 18.95
CA VAL A 158 25.37 6.42 17.87
C VAL A 158 24.64 5.39 17.02
N VAL A 159 23.32 5.54 16.92
CA VAL A 159 22.50 4.73 16.02
C VAL A 159 22.20 5.59 14.78
N ASP A 160 22.72 5.18 13.63
CA ASP A 160 22.51 5.86 12.36
C ASP A 160 21.28 5.29 11.65
N LEU A 161 20.30 6.18 11.43
CA LEU A 161 19.06 5.90 10.71
C LEU A 161 18.97 6.65 9.38
N ARG A 162 20.04 7.33 8.93
CA ARG A 162 20.00 8.19 7.74
C ARG A 162 19.63 7.43 6.46
N GLY A 163 20.03 6.17 6.35
CA GLY A 163 19.65 5.27 5.24
C GLY A 163 18.34 4.52 5.45
N ASN A 164 17.68 4.68 6.61
CA ASN A 164 16.49 3.92 6.97
C ASN A 164 15.22 4.60 6.44
N THR A 165 14.62 4.02 5.42
CA THR A 165 13.33 4.46 4.87
C THR A 165 12.14 3.70 5.46
N GLY A 166 12.35 2.89 6.49
CA GLY A 166 11.33 2.11 7.18
C GLY A 166 11.23 0.65 6.69
N GLY A 167 10.00 0.13 6.73
CA GLY A 167 9.68 -1.27 6.47
C GLY A 167 9.22 -2.00 7.74
N ASN A 168 9.57 -3.27 7.91
CA ASN A 168 9.26 -4.04 9.09
C ASN A 168 10.19 -3.65 10.25
N MET A 169 9.68 -2.82 11.17
CA MET A 169 10.46 -2.29 12.29
C MET A 169 10.68 -3.29 13.44
N TRP A 170 9.87 -4.33 13.57
CA TRP A 170 9.93 -5.26 14.69
C TRP A 170 11.33 -5.88 14.89
N PRO A 171 11.95 -6.50 13.85
CA PRO A 171 13.29 -7.05 14.00
C PRO A 171 14.38 -5.97 14.13
N MET A 172 14.13 -4.74 13.65
CA MET A 172 15.06 -3.63 13.89
C MET A 172 15.09 -3.27 15.38
N ILE A 173 13.91 -3.13 16.01
CA ILE A 173 13.77 -2.80 17.44
C ILE A 173 14.37 -3.92 18.30
N ALA A 174 13.99 -5.18 18.04
CA ALA A 174 14.53 -6.33 18.76
C ALA A 174 16.07 -6.39 18.64
N GLY A 175 16.60 -6.13 17.45
CA GLY A 175 18.03 -6.09 17.19
C GLY A 175 18.79 -4.97 17.93
N VAL A 176 18.25 -3.75 17.99
CA VAL A 176 18.89 -2.64 18.72
C VAL A 176 18.64 -2.69 20.24
N GLY A 177 17.81 -3.65 20.69
CA GLY A 177 17.41 -3.86 22.07
C GLY A 177 18.52 -3.80 23.13
N PRO A 178 19.70 -4.39 22.92
CA PRO A 178 20.81 -4.31 23.89
C PRO A 178 21.29 -2.87 24.18
N ILE A 179 21.11 -1.94 23.22
CA ILE A 179 21.40 -0.51 23.41
C ILE A 179 20.19 0.21 24.02
N LEU A 180 18.98 -0.13 23.56
CA LEU A 180 17.73 0.53 23.91
C LEU A 180 17.29 0.26 25.37
N GLY A 181 17.56 -0.95 25.85
CA GLY A 181 17.11 -1.43 27.16
C GLY A 181 15.65 -1.89 27.15
N GLU A 182 15.27 -2.63 28.18
CA GLU A 182 13.91 -3.16 28.34
C GLU A 182 12.95 -2.08 28.84
N ASP A 183 11.95 -1.73 28.02
CA ASP A 183 10.82 -0.89 28.42
C ASP A 183 9.74 -0.86 27.32
N THR A 184 8.68 -0.10 27.57
CA THR A 184 7.81 0.44 26.52
C THR A 184 8.60 1.43 25.67
N VAL A 185 8.76 1.10 24.39
CA VAL A 185 9.57 1.87 23.45
C VAL A 185 8.72 2.80 22.57
N GLY A 186 7.41 2.56 22.50
CA GLY A 186 6.49 3.52 21.93
C GLY A 186 5.03 3.08 21.94
N PHE A 187 4.19 3.86 21.26
CA PHE A 187 2.76 3.63 21.15
C PHE A 187 2.27 3.90 19.73
N PHE A 188 1.28 3.12 19.29
CA PHE A 188 0.33 3.55 18.27
C PHE A 188 -0.89 4.16 18.94
N VAL A 189 -1.41 5.24 18.36
CA VAL A 189 -2.63 5.88 18.82
C VAL A 189 -3.59 5.93 17.65
N ASP A 190 -4.77 5.32 17.81
CA ASP A 190 -5.80 5.36 16.78
C ASP A 190 -6.71 6.61 16.93
N PRO A 191 -7.61 6.87 15.97
CA PRO A 191 -8.50 8.04 16.03
C PRO A 191 -9.48 8.06 17.20
N ASP A 192 -9.72 6.91 17.83
CA ASP A 192 -10.53 6.79 19.04
C ASP A 192 -9.70 7.04 20.31
N SER A 193 -8.46 7.52 20.13
CA SER A 193 -7.48 7.75 21.20
C SER A 193 -7.15 6.48 21.99
N ILE A 194 -7.24 5.31 21.35
CA ILE A 194 -6.82 4.05 21.95
C ILE A 194 -5.32 3.90 21.75
N PHE A 195 -4.60 3.77 22.85
CA PHE A 195 -3.16 3.55 22.88
C PHE A 195 -2.85 2.06 22.80
N ARG A 196 -1.94 1.69 21.90
CA ARG A 196 -1.36 0.35 21.82
C ARG A 196 0.14 0.48 21.95
N SER A 197 0.67 0.10 23.11
CA SER A 197 2.10 0.10 23.35
C SER A 197 2.80 -0.97 22.53
N TRP A 198 4.05 -0.70 22.21
CA TRP A 198 5.03 -1.70 21.81
C TRP A 198 6.26 -1.54 22.72
N SER A 199 6.87 -2.67 23.04
CA SER A 199 7.91 -2.79 24.05
C SER A 199 9.03 -3.68 23.52
N TYR A 200 10.21 -3.54 24.11
CA TYR A 200 11.28 -4.52 23.99
C TYR A 200 11.46 -5.16 25.37
N VAL A 201 11.33 -6.49 25.47
CA VAL A 201 11.41 -7.25 26.72
C VAL A 201 12.02 -8.62 26.43
N GLU A 202 13.00 -9.06 27.22
CA GLU A 202 13.60 -10.40 27.12
C GLU A 202 14.19 -10.74 25.73
N GLY A 203 14.53 -9.74 24.91
CA GLY A 203 15.09 -9.95 23.57
C GLY A 203 14.09 -9.82 22.42
N GLU A 204 12.82 -9.51 22.69
CA GLU A 204 11.72 -9.43 21.71
C GLU A 204 10.89 -8.14 21.84
#